data_AF-A0A7W1XCJ6-F1
#
_entry.id   AF-A0A7W1XCJ6-F1
#
_cell.length_a   1.000
_cell.length_b   1.000
_cell.length_c   1.000
_cell.angle_alpha   90.00
_cell.angle_beta   90.00
_cell.angle_gamma   90.00
#
_symmetry.space_group_name_H-M   'P 1'
#
loop_
_entity.id
_entity.type
_entity.pdbx_description
1 polymer ?
#
loop_
_entity_poly.entity_id
_entity_poly.type
_entity_poly.pdbx_seq_one_letter_code
_entity_poly.pdbx_strand_id
1 'polypeptide(L)'
;MNGWDKDPVTINDGTLDPFDLTQQTKEILATVGLPMNAEEMKEDPFYIHFYNEPRLAQGGDYIILGDNEGSEIGIYVETGELYFLSADPVSVQRRFINSDIGKFLMFLKIYLRYRPQLVNAMECEDDEEKRSVIVNEIKRQFNQADSKALSDEESYWSVILEQVEEGLSC
;
A
#
# COMPACT_ATOMS: atom_id res chain seq x y z
N MET A 1 -7.39 19.42 -3.78
CA MET A 1 -6.87 18.65 -4.93
C MET A 1 -6.39 17.32 -4.41
N ASN A 2 -7.08 16.25 -4.77
CA ASN A 2 -6.74 14.88 -4.40
C ASN A 2 -5.47 14.55 -5.19
N GLY A 3 -4.39 14.10 -4.54
CA GLY A 3 -3.06 13.95 -5.15
C GLY A 3 -2.95 12.73 -6.08
N TRP A 4 -4.00 12.47 -6.86
CA TRP A 4 -4.11 11.38 -7.82
C TRP A 4 -4.34 12.03 -9.19
N ASP A 5 -3.55 11.65 -10.20
CA ASP A 5 -3.73 12.17 -11.57
C ASP A 5 -4.98 11.62 -12.25
N LYS A 6 -5.58 10.54 -11.70
CA LYS A 6 -6.93 10.06 -12.00
C LYS A 6 -7.72 9.87 -10.72
N ASP A 7 -9.01 10.15 -10.76
CA ASP A 7 -9.89 9.92 -9.61
C ASP A 7 -9.84 8.44 -9.21
N PRO A 8 -9.67 8.13 -7.91
CA PRO A 8 -9.72 6.75 -7.46
C PRO A 8 -11.08 6.14 -7.80
N VAL A 9 -11.08 4.84 -8.10
CA VAL A 9 -12.29 4.12 -8.47
C VAL A 9 -12.96 3.63 -7.19
N THR A 10 -14.19 4.08 -6.98
CA THR A 10 -15.02 3.65 -5.87
C THR A 10 -15.52 2.23 -6.08
N ILE A 11 -15.54 1.43 -5.03
CA ILE A 11 -16.15 0.10 -5.03
C ILE A 11 -17.62 0.28 -4.67
N ASN A 12 -18.53 -0.30 -5.46
CA ASN A 12 -19.96 -0.17 -5.20
C ASN A 12 -20.30 -0.74 -3.81
N ASP A 13 -21.09 -0.03 -3.02
CA ASP A 13 -21.51 -0.47 -1.67
C ASP A 13 -22.12 -1.88 -1.70
N GLY A 14 -22.94 -2.19 -2.72
CA GLY A 14 -23.59 -3.50 -2.85
C GLY A 14 -22.64 -4.66 -3.08
N THR A 15 -21.43 -4.41 -3.59
CA THR A 15 -20.37 -5.43 -3.72
C THR A 15 -19.64 -5.68 -2.40
N LEU A 16 -19.72 -4.75 -1.43
CA LEU A 16 -19.08 -4.88 -0.12
C LEU A 16 -20.01 -5.45 0.96
N ASP A 17 -21.33 -5.42 0.72
CA ASP A 17 -22.35 -5.94 1.65
C ASP A 17 -22.14 -7.40 2.09
N PRO A 18 -21.71 -8.35 1.23
CA PRO A 18 -21.48 -9.73 1.64
C PRO A 18 -20.31 -9.89 2.62
N PHE A 19 -19.46 -8.87 2.76
CA PHE A 19 -18.27 -8.92 3.59
C PHE A 19 -18.50 -8.29 4.96
N ASP A 20 -17.97 -8.92 6.01
CA ASP A 20 -18.01 -8.42 7.39
C ASP A 20 -16.92 -7.38 7.64
N LEU A 21 -16.87 -6.35 6.78
CA LEU A 21 -15.99 -5.20 6.94
C LEU A 21 -16.60 -4.18 7.89
N THR A 22 -15.74 -3.44 8.58
CA THR A 22 -16.17 -2.28 9.37
C THR A 22 -16.88 -1.25 8.48
N GLN A 23 -17.86 -0.55 9.04
CA GLN A 23 -18.60 0.49 8.34
C GLN A 23 -17.66 1.58 7.78
N GLN A 24 -16.62 1.95 8.53
CA GLN A 24 -15.62 2.92 8.11
C GLN A 24 -14.85 2.44 6.87
N THR A 25 -14.44 1.18 6.82
CA THR A 25 -13.74 0.62 5.65
C THR A 25 -14.63 0.62 4.42
N LYS A 26 -15.91 0.23 4.57
CA LYS A 26 -16.89 0.27 3.48
C LYS A 26 -17.07 1.69 2.95
N GLU A 27 -17.27 2.65 3.84
CA GLU A 27 -17.41 4.07 3.49
C GLU A 27 -16.19 4.61 2.75
N ILE A 28 -14.96 4.28 3.18
CA ILE A 28 -13.74 4.74 2.49
C ILE A 28 -13.68 4.14 1.08
N LEU A 29 -13.90 2.83 0.93
CA LEU A 29 -13.86 2.19 -0.38
C LEU A 29 -14.95 2.70 -1.34
N ALA A 30 -16.12 3.07 -0.81
CA ALA A 30 -17.24 3.58 -1.59
C ALA A 30 -17.17 5.08 -1.92
N THR A 31 -16.52 5.88 -1.06
CA THR A 31 -16.46 7.35 -1.23
C THR A 31 -15.11 7.84 -1.75
N VAL A 32 -14.02 7.26 -1.26
CA VAL A 32 -12.66 7.62 -1.65
C VAL A 32 -12.20 6.75 -2.82
N GLY A 33 -12.40 5.44 -2.73
CA GLY A 33 -11.98 4.48 -3.75
C GLY A 33 -10.51 4.08 -3.71
N LEU A 34 -10.09 3.25 -4.68
CA LEU A 34 -8.73 2.76 -4.86
C LEU A 34 -8.08 3.35 -6.12
N PRO A 35 -6.76 3.56 -6.16
CA PRO A 35 -6.06 4.14 -7.31
C PRO A 35 -5.83 3.11 -8.44
N MET A 36 -6.90 2.48 -8.93
CA MET A 36 -6.91 1.32 -9.84
C MET A 36 -6.17 1.48 -11.18
N ASN A 37 -5.83 2.70 -11.59
CA ASN A 37 -5.40 3.03 -12.96
C ASN A 37 -4.16 3.94 -13.00
N ALA A 38 -3.31 3.88 -11.97
CA ALA A 38 -2.07 4.62 -11.94
C ALA A 38 -1.03 3.93 -12.84
N GLU A 39 -1.17 4.11 -14.16
CA GLU A 39 -0.16 3.72 -15.16
C GLU A 39 1.24 4.24 -14.80
N GLU A 40 1.31 5.37 -14.10
CA GLU A 40 2.53 5.99 -13.58
C GLU A 40 3.26 5.14 -12.52
N MET A 41 2.55 4.19 -11.89
CA MET A 41 3.12 3.29 -10.89
C MET A 41 3.50 1.93 -11.47
N LYS A 42 3.28 1.63 -12.75
CA LYS A 42 3.56 0.28 -13.29
C LYS A 42 5.03 -0.14 -13.18
N GLU A 43 5.93 0.83 -13.28
CA GLU A 43 7.38 0.62 -13.18
C GLU A 43 7.88 0.79 -11.74
N ASP A 44 6.98 1.11 -10.81
CA ASP A 44 7.30 1.38 -9.43
C ASP A 44 7.16 0.06 -8.62
N PRO A 45 8.09 -0.27 -7.70
CA PRO A 45 7.97 -1.43 -6.80
C PRO A 45 6.66 -1.49 -6.02
N PHE A 46 6.02 -0.34 -5.83
CA PHE A 46 4.74 -0.16 -5.15
C PHE A 46 3.55 -0.40 -6.08
N TYR A 47 3.74 -0.89 -7.31
CA TYR A 47 2.64 -1.18 -8.21
C TYR A 47 1.72 -2.23 -7.58
N ILE A 48 0.54 -1.79 -7.20
CA ILE A 48 -0.52 -2.68 -6.76
C ILE A 48 -1.59 -2.65 -7.83
N HIS A 49 -1.79 -3.80 -8.47
CA HIS A 49 -2.91 -4.03 -9.35
C HIS A 49 -4.16 -4.31 -8.51
N PHE A 50 -4.93 -3.27 -8.23
CA PHE A 50 -6.21 -3.42 -7.55
C PHE A 50 -7.29 -4.01 -8.46
N TYR A 51 -8.19 -4.80 -7.89
CA TYR A 51 -9.29 -5.48 -8.57
C TYR A 51 -10.59 -4.66 -8.53
N ASN A 52 -11.33 -4.68 -9.64
CA ASN A 52 -12.64 -4.01 -9.72
C ASN A 52 -13.66 -4.65 -8.79
N GLU A 53 -13.52 -5.94 -8.53
CA GLU A 53 -14.39 -6.72 -7.66
C GLU A 53 -13.51 -7.41 -6.61
N PRO A 54 -13.56 -6.94 -5.34
CA PRO A 54 -12.91 -7.65 -4.26
C PRO A 54 -13.45 -9.07 -4.14
N ARG A 55 -12.58 -9.99 -3.74
CA ARG A 55 -12.96 -11.40 -3.53
C ARG A 55 -12.52 -11.89 -2.18
N LEU A 56 -13.21 -12.89 -1.66
CA LEU A 56 -12.77 -13.59 -0.46
C LEU A 56 -11.60 -14.52 -0.79
N ALA A 57 -10.55 -14.49 0.04
CA ALA A 57 -9.44 -15.41 -0.05
C ALA A 57 -9.89 -16.86 0.23
N GLN A 58 -9.12 -17.84 -0.25
CA GLN A 58 -9.33 -19.23 0.13
C GLN A 58 -9.12 -19.37 1.65
N GLY A 59 -10.16 -19.74 2.38
CA GLY A 59 -10.17 -19.81 3.85
C GLY A 59 -11.14 -18.82 4.50
N GLY A 60 -11.50 -17.73 3.82
CA GLY A 60 -12.49 -16.78 4.32
C GLY A 60 -11.95 -15.65 5.20
N ASP A 61 -10.65 -15.67 5.48
CA ASP A 61 -10.02 -14.78 6.46
C ASP A 61 -9.71 -13.38 5.91
N TYR A 62 -9.56 -13.25 4.59
CA TYR A 62 -9.16 -12.00 3.95
C TYR A 62 -10.07 -11.65 2.78
N ILE A 63 -10.27 -10.35 2.58
CA ILE A 63 -10.88 -9.79 1.37
C ILE A 63 -9.74 -9.24 0.52
N ILE A 64 -9.50 -9.87 -0.62
CA ILE A 64 -8.44 -9.51 -1.55
C ILE A 64 -8.87 -8.33 -2.40
N LEU A 65 -8.07 -7.28 -2.33
CA LEU A 65 -8.27 -6.01 -3.04
C LEU A 65 -7.45 -5.91 -4.31
N GLY A 66 -6.38 -6.70 -4.44
CA GLY A 66 -5.46 -6.63 -5.56
C GLY A 66 -4.25 -7.55 -5.40
N ASP A 67 -3.30 -7.42 -6.30
CA ASP A 67 -2.02 -8.12 -6.25
C ASP A 67 -0.84 -7.27 -6.73
N ASN A 68 0.35 -7.70 -6.36
CA ASN A 68 1.63 -7.26 -6.89
C ASN A 68 2.41 -8.53 -7.27
N GLU A 69 2.59 -8.74 -8.57
CA GLU A 69 3.31 -9.88 -9.16
C GLU A 69 2.85 -11.24 -8.61
N GLY A 70 1.53 -11.40 -8.43
CA GLY A 70 0.91 -12.62 -7.92
C GLY A 70 0.83 -12.72 -6.40
N SER A 71 1.50 -11.86 -5.64
CA SER A 71 1.30 -11.74 -4.19
C SER A 71 0.11 -10.84 -3.90
N GLU A 72 -0.81 -11.31 -3.07
CA GLU A 72 -2.10 -10.63 -2.87
C GLU A 72 -2.02 -9.55 -1.79
N ILE A 73 -2.87 -8.54 -1.90
CA ILE A 73 -3.10 -7.56 -0.83
C ILE A 73 -4.54 -7.69 -0.37
N GLY A 74 -4.70 -7.93 0.93
CA GLY A 74 -6.00 -8.22 1.52
C GLY A 74 -6.26 -7.49 2.81
N ILE A 75 -7.55 -7.24 3.08
CA ILE A 75 -8.05 -6.81 4.38
C ILE A 75 -8.37 -8.05 5.20
N TYR A 76 -7.78 -8.18 6.38
CA TYR A 76 -8.14 -9.21 7.34
C TYR A 76 -9.52 -8.91 7.92
N VAL A 77 -10.46 -9.84 7.78
CA VAL A 77 -11.89 -9.60 8.06
C VAL A 77 -12.11 -9.25 9.53
N GLU A 78 -11.42 -9.92 10.46
CA GLU A 78 -11.63 -9.75 11.89
C GLU A 78 -11.20 -8.36 12.40
N THR A 79 -10.11 -7.80 11.87
CA THR A 79 -9.51 -6.57 12.39
C THR A 79 -9.65 -5.37 11.46
N GLY A 80 -9.93 -5.58 10.17
CA GLY A 80 -9.90 -4.54 9.14
C GLY A 80 -8.49 -4.10 8.72
N GLU A 81 -7.45 -4.79 9.18
CA GLU A 81 -6.06 -4.48 8.89
C GLU A 81 -5.63 -4.99 7.51
N LEU A 82 -4.68 -4.31 6.88
CA LEU A 82 -4.17 -4.67 5.58
C LEU A 82 -2.90 -5.51 5.69
N TYR A 83 -2.84 -6.54 4.85
CA TYR A 83 -1.71 -7.45 4.75
C TYR A 83 -1.31 -7.69 3.31
N PHE A 84 0.00 -7.84 3.11
CA PHE A 84 0.59 -8.41 1.92
C PHE A 84 0.71 -9.92 2.15
N LEU A 85 0.21 -10.72 1.22
CA LEU A 85 0.10 -12.17 1.31
C LEU A 85 0.98 -12.77 0.20
N SER A 86 2.11 -13.35 0.61
CA SER A 86 3.08 -13.96 -0.31
C SER A 86 2.43 -15.06 -1.14
N ALA A 87 2.70 -15.05 -2.45
CA ALA A 87 2.36 -16.14 -3.37
C ALA A 87 3.26 -17.38 -3.20
N ASP A 88 4.40 -17.22 -2.52
CA ASP A 88 5.38 -18.30 -2.35
C ASP A 88 4.82 -19.40 -1.43
N PRO A 89 4.60 -20.63 -1.94
CA PRO A 89 4.09 -21.73 -1.14
C PRO A 89 5.09 -22.22 -0.07
N VAL A 90 6.37 -21.85 -0.18
CA VAL A 90 7.43 -22.25 0.75
C VAL A 90 7.56 -21.26 1.90
N SER A 91 7.32 -19.97 1.64
CA SER A 91 7.29 -18.91 2.65
C SER A 91 5.90 -18.26 2.69
N VAL A 92 5.02 -18.80 3.52
CA VAL A 92 3.75 -18.14 3.88
C VAL A 92 4.06 -16.95 4.78
N GLN A 93 4.73 -15.94 4.22
CA GLN A 93 4.93 -14.66 4.86
C GLN A 93 3.73 -13.78 4.56
N ARG A 94 2.99 -13.46 5.62
CA ARG A 94 2.11 -12.31 5.65
C ARG A 94 2.93 -11.14 6.21
N ARG A 95 2.88 -10.00 5.53
CA ARG A 95 3.49 -8.76 6.05
C ARG A 95 2.40 -7.77 6.34
N PHE A 96 2.43 -7.19 7.54
CA PHE A 96 1.52 -6.12 7.90
C PHE A 96 1.78 -4.91 7.01
N ILE A 97 0.73 -4.31 6.48
CA ILE A 97 0.79 -3.08 5.67
C ILE A 97 0.33 -1.90 6.53
N ASN A 98 -0.94 -1.87 6.92
CA ASN A 98 -1.52 -0.77 7.67
C ASN A 98 -2.69 -1.23 8.54
N SER A 99 -3.00 -0.44 9.56
CA SER A 99 -4.07 -0.77 10.51
C SER A 99 -5.47 -0.63 9.89
N ASP A 100 -5.61 0.15 8.82
CA ASP A 100 -6.86 0.31 8.07
C ASP A 100 -6.60 0.87 6.66
N ILE A 101 -7.61 0.78 5.80
CA ILE A 101 -7.53 1.20 4.39
C ILE A 101 -7.32 2.71 4.24
N GLY A 102 -7.83 3.53 5.14
CA GLY A 102 -7.67 4.98 5.09
C GLY A 102 -6.22 5.39 5.32
N LYS A 103 -5.56 4.76 6.30
CA LYS A 103 -4.13 4.94 6.55
C LYS A 103 -3.27 4.47 5.39
N PHE A 104 -3.60 3.34 4.79
CA PHE A 104 -2.93 2.86 3.59
C PHE A 104 -3.01 3.85 2.43
N LEU A 105 -4.19 4.37 2.11
CA LEU A 105 -4.36 5.38 1.06
C LEU A 105 -3.59 6.67 1.38
N MET A 106 -3.51 7.05 2.65
CA MET A 106 -2.70 8.19 3.08
C MET A 106 -1.21 7.93 2.91
N PHE A 107 -0.72 6.72 3.23
CA PHE A 107 0.68 6.32 3.03
C PHE A 107 1.05 6.38 1.55
N LEU A 108 0.23 5.82 0.67
CA LEU A 108 0.42 5.92 -0.78
C LEU A 108 0.54 7.39 -1.22
N LYS A 109 -0.37 8.25 -0.78
CA LYS A 109 -0.35 9.67 -1.13
C LYS A 109 0.91 10.38 -0.63
N ILE A 110 1.38 10.06 0.57
CA ILE A 110 2.63 10.61 1.11
C ILE A 110 3.80 10.13 0.23
N TYR A 111 3.91 8.83 -0.05
CA TYR A 111 4.98 8.28 -0.87
C TYR A 111 5.03 8.94 -2.25
N LEU A 112 3.90 8.99 -2.96
CA LEU A 112 3.80 9.58 -4.30
C LEU A 112 4.19 11.05 -4.34
N ARG A 113 3.94 11.80 -3.26
CA ARG A 113 4.39 13.19 -3.15
C ARG A 113 5.91 13.31 -3.12
N TYR A 114 6.61 12.35 -2.51
CA TYR A 114 8.07 12.34 -2.42
C TYR A 114 8.75 11.65 -3.59
N ARG A 115 8.02 10.80 -4.33
CA ARG A 115 8.55 10.01 -5.46
C ARG A 115 9.40 10.82 -6.46
N PRO A 116 9.01 12.01 -6.95
CA PRO A 116 9.85 12.76 -7.88
C PRO A 116 11.23 13.12 -7.31
N GLN A 117 11.32 13.33 -5.99
CA GLN A 117 12.57 13.65 -5.29
C GLN A 117 13.43 12.40 -5.13
N LEU A 118 12.80 11.24 -4.88
CA LEU A 118 13.47 9.95 -4.81
C LEU A 118 14.08 9.56 -6.16
N VAL A 119 13.29 9.65 -7.24
CA VAL A 119 13.76 9.37 -8.62
C VAL A 119 14.95 10.27 -8.97
N ASN A 120 14.87 11.58 -8.68
CA ASN A 120 15.96 12.50 -8.94
C ASN A 120 17.23 12.18 -8.13
N ALA A 121 17.07 11.71 -6.89
CA ALA A 121 18.19 11.30 -6.04
C ALA A 121 18.80 9.94 -6.44
N MET A 122 18.13 9.14 -7.27
CA MET A 122 18.68 7.92 -7.87
C MET A 122 19.48 8.18 -9.14
N GLU A 123 19.06 9.16 -9.95
CA GLU A 123 19.79 9.54 -11.17
C GLU A 123 21.17 10.16 -10.87
N CYS A 124 21.38 10.62 -9.64
CA CYS A 124 22.67 11.12 -9.15
C CYS A 124 23.36 9.99 -8.37
N GLU A 125 24.30 9.27 -8.99
CA GLU A 125 24.94 8.03 -8.48
C GLU A 125 25.55 8.13 -7.05
N ASP A 126 25.77 9.33 -6.50
CA ASP A 126 26.40 9.57 -5.18
C ASP A 126 25.45 10.20 -4.13
N ASP A 127 24.13 10.14 -4.31
CA ASP A 127 23.16 10.83 -3.43
C ASP A 127 22.42 9.92 -2.41
N GLU A 128 23.11 8.92 -1.86
CA GLU A 128 22.59 8.10 -0.75
C GLU A 128 22.14 8.95 0.45
N GLU A 129 22.88 10.01 0.77
CA GLU A 129 22.52 10.94 1.85
C GLU A 129 21.19 11.63 1.56
N LYS A 130 20.94 12.06 0.31
CA LYS A 130 19.66 12.69 -0.06
C LYS A 130 18.51 11.69 -0.01
N ARG A 131 18.69 10.46 -0.49
CA ARG A 131 17.67 9.40 -0.37
C ARG A 131 17.33 9.13 1.07
N SER A 132 18.35 8.99 1.92
CA SER A 132 18.19 8.77 3.36
C SER A 132 17.40 9.91 4.02
N VAL A 133 17.67 11.17 3.68
CA VAL A 133 16.91 12.32 4.20
C VAL A 133 15.45 12.26 3.78
N ILE A 134 15.16 11.92 2.52
CA ILE A 134 13.78 11.82 2.02
C ILE A 134 13.05 10.65 2.69
N VAL A 135 13.66 9.47 2.73
CA VAL A 135 13.10 8.26 3.37
C VAL A 135 12.83 8.50 4.84
N ASN A 136 13.73 9.17 5.58
CA ASN A 136 13.50 9.52 6.98
C ASN A 136 12.28 10.43 7.18
N GLU A 137 12.04 11.36 6.26
CA GLU A 137 10.86 12.22 6.30
C GLU A 137 9.57 11.43 6.00
N ILE A 138 9.61 10.48 5.05
CA ILE A 138 8.50 9.55 4.81
C ILE A 138 8.22 8.70 6.05
N LYS A 139 9.24 8.05 6.62
CA LYS A 139 9.17 7.24 7.87
C LYS A 139 8.57 8.06 9.01
N ARG A 140 8.93 9.35 9.13
CA ARG A 140 8.37 10.26 10.14
C ARG A 140 6.87 10.47 9.95
N GLN A 141 6.41 10.75 8.73
CA GLN A 141 4.99 10.97 8.46
C GLN A 141 4.18 9.67 8.58
N PHE A 142 4.74 8.55 8.15
CA PHE A 142 4.15 7.22 8.33
C PHE A 142 3.96 6.92 9.82
N ASN A 143 4.98 7.10 10.65
CA ASN A 143 4.87 6.88 12.10
C ASN A 143 3.83 7.77 12.78
N GLN A 144 3.64 9.01 12.31
CA GLN A 144 2.61 9.91 12.85
C GLN A 144 1.19 9.44 12.51
N ALA A 145 1.03 8.77 11.37
CA ALA A 145 -0.25 8.29 10.86
C ALA A 145 -0.61 6.87 11.34
N ASP A 146 0.37 5.97 11.33
CA ASP A 146 0.22 4.57 11.64
C ASP A 146 1.55 3.95 12.10
N SER A 147 1.93 4.17 13.36
CA SER A 147 3.21 3.66 13.89
C SER A 147 3.35 2.14 13.83
N LYS A 148 2.23 1.40 13.83
CA LYS A 148 2.24 -0.07 13.69
C LYS A 148 2.81 -0.51 12.32
N ALA A 149 2.65 0.30 11.29
CA ALA A 149 3.11 0.02 9.93
C ALA A 149 4.64 0.04 9.79
N LEU A 150 5.36 0.55 10.80
CA LEU A 150 6.82 0.61 10.84
C LEU A 150 7.41 0.01 12.13
N SER A 151 6.58 -0.62 12.97
CA SER A 151 7.05 -1.20 14.25
C SER A 151 7.81 -2.51 14.08
N ASP A 152 7.73 -3.12 12.89
CA ASP A 152 8.38 -4.36 12.52
C ASP A 152 9.24 -4.11 11.27
N GLU A 153 10.50 -4.56 11.30
CA GLU A 153 11.44 -4.46 10.18
C GLU A 153 10.96 -5.31 8.98
N GLU A 154 10.19 -6.37 9.23
CA GLU A 154 9.61 -7.21 8.18
C GLU A 154 8.21 -6.74 7.73
N SER A 155 7.71 -5.61 8.23
CA SER A 155 6.47 -5.01 7.70
C SER A 155 6.66 -4.55 6.26
N TYR A 156 5.57 -4.47 5.51
CA TYR A 156 5.61 -4.12 4.09
C TYR A 156 6.33 -2.79 3.85
N TRP A 157 5.97 -1.75 4.60
CA TRP A 157 6.58 -0.42 4.41
C TRP A 157 8.03 -0.33 4.89
N SER A 158 8.42 -1.06 5.93
CA SER A 158 9.83 -1.12 6.35
C SER A 158 10.70 -1.67 5.24
N VAL A 159 10.31 -2.82 4.66
CA VAL A 159 11.06 -3.48 3.59
C VAL A 159 11.17 -2.59 2.36
N ILE A 160 10.08 -1.96 1.89
CA ILE A 160 10.20 -1.15 0.67
C ILE A 160 10.99 0.14 0.94
N LEU A 161 10.82 0.80 2.08
CA LEU A 161 11.56 2.02 2.37
C LEU A 161 13.06 1.76 2.53
N GLU A 162 13.46 0.58 3.03
CA GLU A 162 14.85 0.12 3.02
C GLU A 162 15.37 -0.02 1.58
N GLN A 163 14.64 -0.70 0.69
CA GLN A 163 15.04 -0.84 -0.72
C GLN A 163 15.17 0.50 -1.45
N VAL A 164 14.28 1.45 -1.17
CA VAL A 164 14.33 2.82 -1.72
C VAL A 164 15.57 3.56 -1.20
N GLU A 165 15.89 3.44 0.08
CA GLU A 165 17.06 4.04 0.71
C GLU A 165 18.36 3.51 0.09
N GLU A 166 18.44 2.19 -0.08
CA GLU A 166 19.58 1.48 -0.70
C GLU A 166 19.73 1.72 -2.21
N GLY A 167 18.77 2.36 -2.87
CA GLY A 167 18.85 2.60 -4.32
C GLY A 167 18.40 1.40 -5.17
N LEU A 168 17.71 0.42 -4.57
CA LEU A 168 17.24 -0.78 -5.25
C LEU A 168 15.88 -0.57 -5.95
N SER A 169 15.16 0.52 -5.64
CA SER A 169 13.81 0.74 -6.15
C SER A 169 13.27 2.17 -6.04
N CYS A 170 12.55 2.70 -7.05
CA CYS A 170 11.90 4.03 -7.02
C CYS A 170 10.61 4.18 -7.85
#